data_AF-A0AAX0RAK6-F1
#
_entry.id   AF-A0AAX0RAK6-F1
#
_cell.length_a   1.000
_cell.length_b   1.000
_cell.length_c   1.000
_cell.angle_alpha   90.00
_cell.angle_beta   90.00
_cell.angle_gamma   90.00
#
_symmetry.space_group_name_H-M   'P 1'
#
loop_
_entity.id
_entity.type
_entity.pdbx_description
1 polymer ?
#
loop_
_entity_poly.entity_id
_entity_poly.type
_entity_poly.pdbx_seq_one_letter_code
_entity_poly.pdbx_strand_id
1 'polypeptide(L)'
;MNLRKDVDVYTQTAVGPEKLYELIARCIEVGGAEGLSSLRLMAEHDYDGITFKFELQAPPASSLILFGEAGLKELAGIALADLNSRKAVLAMELLACIAAGSALAPLSMLQSGSLRQQLEKYLAAHPELRAACYPLLVDIVLAYETEFDATHRISSALSSLSMSEVPAAKVLSAAMSARWSATSIRVLREYDELIERQPENEPAFQHFLTQHPQILDPFAVQVWPQPNLYGAKAPDFILRRADDTYLVIEIECPSKKMVTGGLQPSADVTHAISQVTDYDHFLMKKFSELERHFPNWNTPDLLVVCGIEKDLSGQQRQALQNLNRVHHVRVVGFDWLAHRARAVSANVILGKVEVLEKLRLT
;
A
#
# COMPACT_ATOMS: atom_id res chain seq x y z
N MET A 1 0.37 21.84 -38.17
CA MET A 1 0.64 20.41 -38.46
C MET A 1 -0.02 19.59 -37.37
N ASN A 2 -0.71 18.49 -37.68
CA ASN A 2 -1.48 17.73 -36.70
C ASN A 2 -0.52 16.80 -35.92
N LEU A 3 -0.25 17.15 -34.64
CA LEU A 3 0.72 16.42 -33.80
C LEU A 3 0.39 14.93 -33.70
N ARG A 4 -0.89 14.60 -33.47
CA ARG A 4 -1.33 13.21 -33.35
C ARG A 4 -1.05 12.40 -34.60
N LYS A 5 -1.37 12.96 -35.78
CA LYS A 5 -1.11 12.32 -37.07
C LYS A 5 0.37 12.07 -37.29
N ASP A 6 1.23 13.02 -36.90
CA ASP A 6 2.68 12.87 -37.06
C ASP A 6 3.23 11.79 -36.13
N VAL A 7 2.71 11.70 -34.91
CA VAL A 7 3.05 10.65 -33.95
C VAL A 7 2.63 9.27 -34.45
N ASP A 8 1.40 9.14 -34.95
CA ASP A 8 0.89 7.87 -35.49
C ASP A 8 1.73 7.38 -36.67
N VAL A 9 2.15 8.29 -37.57
CA VAL A 9 3.06 7.98 -38.68
C VAL A 9 4.43 7.55 -38.15
N TYR A 10 4.96 8.24 -37.13
CA TYR A 10 6.25 7.88 -36.56
C TYR A 10 6.22 6.51 -35.89
N THR A 11 5.18 6.20 -35.11
CA THR A 11 5.10 4.92 -34.40
C THR A 11 5.02 3.71 -35.33
N GLN A 12 4.52 3.89 -36.56
CA GLN A 12 4.46 2.86 -37.61
C GLN A 12 5.76 2.75 -38.44
N THR A 13 6.53 3.83 -38.54
CA THR A 13 7.70 3.88 -39.43
C THR A 13 9.02 3.79 -38.69
N ALA A 14 9.09 4.34 -37.47
CA ALA A 14 10.28 4.47 -36.62
C ALA A 14 11.51 5.05 -37.34
N VAL A 15 11.31 5.89 -38.37
CA VAL A 15 12.40 6.41 -39.19
C VAL A 15 13.06 7.59 -38.50
N GLY A 16 14.32 7.41 -38.11
CA GLY A 16 15.21 8.47 -37.62
C GLY A 16 15.04 8.77 -36.12
N PRO A 17 16.09 8.62 -35.29
CA PRO A 17 16.01 9.00 -33.88
C PRO A 17 15.80 10.50 -33.68
N GLU A 18 16.32 11.35 -34.57
CA GLU A 18 16.12 12.81 -34.55
C GLU A 18 14.64 13.18 -34.62
N LYS A 19 13.84 12.42 -35.38
CA LYS A 19 12.42 12.68 -35.54
C LYS A 19 11.65 12.38 -34.25
N LEU A 20 12.06 11.37 -33.49
CA LEU A 20 11.50 11.09 -32.16
C LEU A 20 11.68 12.29 -31.24
N TYR A 21 12.90 12.83 -31.15
CA TYR A 21 13.18 13.95 -30.26
C TYR A 21 12.47 15.24 -30.71
N GLU A 22 12.31 15.46 -32.01
CA GLU A 22 11.48 16.56 -32.54
C GLU A 22 10.02 16.43 -32.10
N LEU A 23 9.45 15.22 -32.19
CA LEU A 23 8.07 14.95 -31.78
C LEU A 23 7.89 15.08 -30.26
N ILE A 24 8.85 14.61 -29.47
CA ILE A 24 8.86 14.78 -28.01
C ILE A 24 8.87 16.27 -27.66
N ALA A 25 9.75 17.06 -28.26
CA ALA A 25 9.83 18.51 -28.03
C ALA A 25 8.50 19.20 -28.36
N ARG A 26 7.87 18.82 -29.49
CA ARG A 26 6.54 19.33 -29.88
C ARG A 26 5.44 18.90 -28.90
N CYS A 27 5.46 17.67 -28.38
CA CYS A 27 4.50 17.24 -27.37
C CYS A 27 4.63 18.08 -26.09
N ILE A 28 5.85 18.37 -25.66
CA ILE A 28 6.13 19.21 -24.49
C ILE A 28 5.67 20.65 -24.74
N GLU A 29 5.91 21.19 -25.94
CA GLU A 29 5.49 22.55 -26.34
C GLU A 29 3.97 22.71 -26.40
N VAL A 30 3.27 21.73 -27.01
CA VAL A 30 1.79 21.72 -27.05
C VAL A 30 1.21 21.61 -25.64
N GLY A 31 1.83 20.79 -24.79
CA GLY A 31 1.40 20.59 -23.40
C GLY A 31 -0.02 19.99 -23.31
N GLY A 32 -0.63 20.12 -22.12
CA GLY A 32 -2.00 19.70 -21.86
C GLY A 32 -2.27 18.21 -22.15
N ALA A 33 -3.53 17.87 -22.40
CA ALA A 33 -3.95 16.49 -22.63
C ALA A 33 -3.45 15.92 -23.98
N GLU A 34 -3.30 16.77 -25.01
CA GLU A 34 -2.84 16.33 -26.33
C GLU A 34 -1.36 15.94 -26.31
N GLY A 35 -0.49 16.77 -25.72
CA GLY A 35 0.92 16.46 -25.57
C GLY A 35 1.14 15.22 -24.70
N LEU A 36 0.43 15.14 -23.58
CA LEU A 36 0.52 14.01 -22.65
C LEU A 36 0.11 12.68 -23.29
N SER A 37 -1.06 12.64 -23.94
CA SER A 37 -1.57 11.42 -24.60
C SER A 37 -0.74 10.99 -25.81
N SER A 38 -0.06 11.94 -26.47
CA SER A 38 0.85 11.66 -27.58
C SER A 38 2.18 11.05 -27.10
N LEU A 39 2.75 11.57 -26.00
CA LEU A 39 3.91 10.95 -25.35
C LEU A 39 3.58 9.54 -24.84
N ARG A 40 2.42 9.38 -24.19
CA ARG A 40 1.98 8.05 -23.73
C ARG A 40 1.88 7.07 -24.89
N LEU A 41 1.28 7.48 -26.01
CA LEU A 41 1.18 6.62 -27.19
C LEU A 41 2.57 6.14 -27.65
N MET A 42 3.54 7.05 -27.78
CA MET A 42 4.91 6.68 -28.19
C MET A 42 5.62 5.80 -27.17
N ALA A 43 5.38 5.99 -25.88
CA ALA A 43 5.95 5.16 -24.82
C ALA A 43 5.34 3.74 -24.77
N GLU A 44 4.06 3.61 -25.13
CA GLU A 44 3.31 2.35 -25.06
C GLU A 44 3.42 1.51 -26.35
N HIS A 45 3.61 2.17 -27.50
CA HIS A 45 3.65 1.52 -28.82
C HIS A 45 4.79 0.50 -28.96
N ASP A 46 4.54 -0.60 -29.67
CA ASP A 46 5.52 -1.67 -29.89
C ASP A 46 6.38 -1.53 -31.14
N TYR A 47 6.18 -0.44 -31.89
CA TYR A 47 6.91 -0.06 -33.11
C TYR A 47 7.02 -1.23 -34.10
N ASP A 48 5.90 -1.89 -34.39
CA ASP A 48 5.79 -3.06 -35.27
C ASP A 48 6.79 -4.18 -34.97
N GLY A 49 7.21 -4.30 -33.69
CA GLY A 49 8.11 -5.35 -33.24
C GLY A 49 9.58 -5.12 -33.57
N ILE A 50 9.98 -3.89 -33.91
CA ILE A 50 11.39 -3.53 -34.18
C ILE A 50 12.30 -3.93 -32.99
N THR A 51 13.46 -4.52 -33.32
CA THR A 51 14.52 -4.85 -32.35
C THR A 51 15.02 -3.58 -31.67
N PHE A 52 15.25 -3.63 -30.35
CA PHE A 52 15.64 -2.46 -29.54
C PHE A 52 14.57 -1.36 -29.40
N LYS A 53 13.27 -1.68 -29.61
CA LYS A 53 12.16 -0.74 -29.36
C LYS A 53 12.19 -0.02 -28.01
N PHE A 54 12.86 -0.59 -27.01
CA PHE A 54 13.10 0.07 -25.73
C PHE A 54 13.77 1.44 -25.87
N GLU A 55 14.71 1.61 -26.80
CA GLU A 55 15.39 2.89 -27.07
C GLU A 55 14.43 3.95 -27.67
N LEU A 56 13.35 3.50 -28.30
CA LEU A 56 12.28 4.37 -28.82
C LEU A 56 11.23 4.69 -27.75
N GLN A 57 11.01 3.77 -26.80
CA GLN A 57 10.03 3.91 -25.72
C GLN A 57 10.55 4.72 -24.52
N ALA A 58 11.85 4.62 -24.20
CA ALA A 58 12.44 5.27 -23.05
C ALA A 58 12.42 6.80 -23.09
N PRO A 59 12.70 7.46 -24.24
CA PRO A 59 12.61 8.92 -24.34
C PRO A 59 11.22 9.50 -24.09
N PRO A 60 10.13 9.02 -24.75
CA PRO A 60 8.80 9.55 -24.48
C PRO A 60 8.31 9.21 -23.08
N ALA A 61 8.63 8.01 -22.55
CA ALA A 61 8.29 7.65 -21.16
C ALA A 61 8.94 8.61 -20.15
N SER A 62 10.24 8.87 -20.30
CA SER A 62 10.96 9.82 -19.43
C SER A 62 10.39 11.23 -19.54
N SER A 63 9.93 11.62 -20.72
CA SER A 63 9.38 12.96 -20.98
C SER A 63 8.01 13.19 -20.33
N LEU A 64 7.26 12.13 -19.99
CA LEU A 64 6.02 12.24 -19.23
C LEU A 64 6.23 12.95 -17.89
N ILE A 65 7.43 12.82 -17.27
CA ILE A 65 7.78 13.47 -16.00
C ILE A 65 7.57 15.00 -16.06
N LEU A 66 7.76 15.61 -17.23
CA LEU A 66 7.60 17.07 -17.43
C LEU A 66 6.14 17.55 -17.32
N PHE A 67 5.18 16.63 -17.20
CA PHE A 67 3.76 16.91 -16.97
C PHE A 67 3.35 16.76 -15.50
N GLY A 68 4.33 16.67 -14.59
CA GLY A 68 4.10 16.56 -13.14
C GLY A 68 3.34 15.30 -12.77
N GLU A 69 2.45 15.37 -11.77
CA GLU A 69 1.68 14.22 -11.28
C GLU A 69 0.84 13.53 -12.35
N ALA A 70 0.29 14.28 -13.30
CA ALA A 70 -0.48 13.71 -14.40
C ALA A 70 0.39 12.76 -15.24
N GLY A 71 1.62 13.19 -15.56
CA GLY A 71 2.60 12.36 -16.26
C GLY A 71 3.03 11.12 -15.48
N LEU A 72 3.21 11.24 -14.16
CA LEU A 72 3.53 10.10 -13.30
C LEU A 72 2.40 9.05 -13.29
N LYS A 73 1.14 9.49 -13.29
CA LYS A 73 -0.03 8.61 -13.39
C LYS A 73 -0.09 7.90 -14.74
N GLU A 74 0.23 8.58 -15.84
CA GLU A 74 0.32 7.94 -17.16
C GLU A 74 1.46 6.90 -17.22
N LEU A 75 2.62 7.19 -16.61
CA LEU A 75 3.72 6.24 -16.45
C LEU A 75 3.28 4.97 -15.70
N ALA A 76 2.58 5.14 -14.58
CA ALA A 76 2.01 4.01 -13.85
C ALA A 76 0.96 3.26 -14.67
N GLY A 77 0.13 3.99 -15.42
CA GLY A 77 -0.86 3.42 -16.34
C GLY A 77 -0.24 2.54 -17.42
N ILE A 78 0.93 2.90 -17.97
CA ILE A 78 1.68 2.07 -18.92
C ILE A 78 2.11 0.74 -18.27
N ALA A 79 2.56 0.77 -17.01
CA ALA A 79 2.91 -0.45 -16.29
C ALA A 79 1.69 -1.34 -16.02
N LEU A 80 0.59 -0.73 -15.57
CA LEU A 80 -0.66 -1.43 -15.24
C LEU A 80 -1.36 -2.02 -16.46
N ALA A 81 -1.15 -1.46 -17.66
CA ALA A 81 -1.73 -1.98 -18.90
C ALA A 81 -1.12 -3.34 -19.31
N ASP A 82 0.17 -3.53 -19.06
CA ASP A 82 0.87 -4.82 -19.25
C ASP A 82 2.01 -4.95 -18.25
N LEU A 83 1.68 -5.54 -17.09
CA LEU A 83 2.59 -5.80 -15.97
C LEU A 83 3.79 -6.69 -16.35
N ASN A 84 3.69 -7.42 -17.46
CA ASN A 84 4.68 -8.36 -17.93
C ASN A 84 5.60 -7.78 -19.02
N SER A 85 5.38 -6.53 -19.43
CA SER A 85 6.18 -5.87 -20.44
C SER A 85 7.50 -5.31 -19.88
N ARG A 86 8.46 -5.06 -20.79
CA ARG A 86 9.64 -4.23 -20.47
C ARG A 86 9.26 -2.78 -20.17
N LYS A 87 8.11 -2.31 -20.68
CA LYS A 87 7.57 -0.97 -20.43
C LYS A 87 7.17 -0.80 -18.96
N ALA A 88 6.58 -1.83 -18.34
CA ALA A 88 6.30 -1.84 -16.91
C ALA A 88 7.59 -1.74 -16.08
N VAL A 89 8.63 -2.47 -16.48
CA VAL A 89 9.93 -2.39 -15.81
C VAL A 89 10.55 -1.00 -15.90
N LEU A 90 10.52 -0.37 -17.08
CA LEU A 90 10.95 1.03 -17.27
C LEU A 90 10.18 2.02 -16.39
N ALA A 91 8.85 1.90 -16.34
CA ALA A 91 8.02 2.77 -15.51
C ALA A 91 8.37 2.61 -14.03
N MET A 92 8.57 1.38 -13.55
CA MET A 92 9.02 1.11 -12.18
C MET A 92 10.41 1.70 -11.90
N GLU A 93 11.37 1.55 -12.82
CA GLU A 93 12.71 2.15 -12.72
C GLU A 93 12.62 3.68 -12.57
N LEU A 94 11.87 4.34 -13.47
CA LEU A 94 11.70 5.81 -13.44
C LEU A 94 11.04 6.27 -12.15
N LEU A 95 9.91 5.68 -11.76
CA LEU A 95 9.20 6.04 -10.53
C LEU A 95 10.08 5.83 -9.28
N ALA A 96 10.86 4.75 -9.24
CA ALA A 96 11.76 4.47 -8.12
C ALA A 96 12.91 5.46 -8.02
N CYS A 97 13.55 5.81 -9.14
CA CYS A 97 14.61 6.82 -9.15
C CYS A 97 14.06 8.19 -8.73
N ILE A 98 12.87 8.60 -9.21
CA ILE A 98 12.23 9.87 -8.81
C ILE A 98 11.92 9.85 -7.31
N ALA A 99 11.22 8.82 -6.82
CA ALA A 99 10.87 8.69 -5.40
C ALA A 99 12.11 8.76 -4.49
N ALA A 100 13.20 8.11 -4.91
CA ALA A 100 14.46 8.10 -4.18
C ALA A 100 15.28 9.40 -4.31
N GLY A 101 14.89 10.31 -5.22
CA GLY A 101 15.70 11.48 -5.59
C GLY A 101 17.06 11.11 -6.17
N SER A 102 17.16 9.94 -6.81
CA SER A 102 18.37 9.43 -7.44
C SER A 102 18.51 9.92 -8.89
N ALA A 103 19.66 9.66 -9.51
CA ALA A 103 19.79 9.91 -10.93
C ALA A 103 18.84 8.97 -11.68
N LEU A 104 18.22 9.47 -12.75
CA LEU A 104 17.35 8.63 -13.54
C LEU A 104 18.23 7.73 -14.44
N ALA A 105 18.46 6.48 -14.02
CA ALA A 105 19.27 5.52 -14.77
C ALA A 105 18.84 5.39 -16.25
N PRO A 106 17.53 5.40 -16.59
CA PRO A 106 17.08 5.38 -17.99
C PRO A 106 17.51 6.60 -18.82
N LEU A 107 17.86 7.74 -18.20
CA LEU A 107 18.35 8.92 -18.94
C LEU A 107 19.74 8.72 -19.54
N SER A 108 20.50 7.72 -19.07
CA SER A 108 21.77 7.35 -19.72
C SER A 108 21.58 6.90 -21.17
N MET A 109 20.37 6.47 -21.54
CA MET A 109 20.02 6.04 -22.90
C MET A 109 19.49 7.17 -23.79
N LEU A 110 19.25 8.37 -23.23
CA LEU A 110 18.85 9.51 -24.05
C LEU A 110 20.03 10.00 -24.90
N GLN A 111 19.79 10.10 -26.20
CA GLN A 111 20.74 10.72 -27.14
C GLN A 111 20.69 12.25 -27.07
N SER A 112 19.59 12.82 -26.56
CA SER A 112 19.41 14.27 -26.44
C SER A 112 19.88 14.80 -25.08
N GLY A 113 21.04 15.46 -25.07
CA GLY A 113 21.55 16.15 -23.88
C GLY A 113 20.65 17.29 -23.39
N SER A 114 19.92 17.96 -24.30
CA SER A 114 18.99 19.04 -23.93
C SER A 114 17.77 18.53 -23.18
N LEU A 115 17.18 17.41 -23.62
CA LEU A 115 16.05 16.78 -22.92
C LEU A 115 16.47 16.29 -21.53
N ARG A 116 17.65 15.67 -21.43
CA ARG A 116 18.21 15.24 -20.15
C ARG A 116 18.36 16.42 -19.18
N GLN A 117 18.96 17.52 -19.62
CA GLN A 117 19.14 18.71 -18.80
C GLN A 117 17.80 19.34 -18.39
N GLN A 118 16.80 19.32 -19.28
CA GLN A 118 15.46 19.80 -18.99
C GLN A 118 14.79 18.96 -17.89
N LEU A 119 14.89 17.63 -17.96
CA LEU A 119 14.35 16.71 -16.94
C LEU A 119 15.03 16.89 -15.58
N GLU A 120 16.36 16.94 -15.56
CA GLU A 120 17.14 17.16 -14.33
C GLU A 120 16.75 18.49 -13.67
N LYS A 121 16.63 19.57 -14.46
CA LYS A 121 16.20 20.89 -13.97
C LYS A 121 14.75 20.87 -13.45
N TYR A 122 13.86 20.17 -14.16
CA TYR A 122 12.45 20.07 -13.77
C TYR A 122 12.29 19.32 -12.45
N LEU A 123 12.95 18.17 -12.27
CA LEU A 123 12.92 17.39 -11.03
C LEU A 123 13.54 18.12 -9.85
N ALA A 124 14.60 18.91 -10.07
CA ALA A 124 15.18 19.75 -9.04
C ALA A 124 14.22 20.86 -8.57
N ALA A 125 13.36 21.36 -9.48
CA ALA A 125 12.36 22.38 -9.16
C ALA A 125 11.07 21.84 -8.53
N HIS A 126 10.80 20.54 -8.64
CA HIS A 126 9.55 19.89 -8.20
C HIS A 126 9.80 18.70 -7.24
N PRO A 127 10.38 18.94 -6.04
CA PRO A 127 10.67 17.88 -5.07
C PRO A 127 9.42 17.15 -4.55
N GLU A 128 8.24 17.75 -4.65
CA GLU A 128 6.95 17.14 -4.28
C GLU A 128 6.61 15.89 -5.11
N LEU A 129 7.11 15.80 -6.35
CA LEU A 129 6.87 14.65 -7.22
C LEU A 129 7.45 13.34 -6.65
N ARG A 130 8.43 13.44 -5.74
CA ARG A 130 8.99 12.28 -5.05
C ARG A 130 7.94 11.55 -4.21
N ALA A 131 7.12 12.30 -3.49
CA ALA A 131 6.06 11.75 -2.66
C ALA A 131 4.93 11.13 -3.48
N ALA A 132 4.68 11.63 -4.70
CA ALA A 132 3.66 11.11 -5.60
C ALA A 132 4.04 9.76 -6.25
N CYS A 133 5.34 9.45 -6.38
CA CYS A 133 5.79 8.24 -7.06
C CYS A 133 5.60 6.95 -6.25
N TYR A 134 5.78 7.01 -4.92
CA TYR A 134 5.74 5.81 -4.09
C TYR A 134 4.37 5.10 -4.08
N PRO A 135 3.23 5.80 -3.90
CA PRO A 135 1.91 5.16 -3.99
C PRO A 135 1.67 4.48 -5.34
N LEU A 136 2.15 5.08 -6.44
CA LEU A 136 2.03 4.51 -7.79
C LEU A 136 2.84 3.21 -7.94
N LEU A 137 4.04 3.15 -7.37
CA LEU A 137 4.83 1.91 -7.32
C LEU A 137 4.11 0.82 -6.54
N VAL A 138 3.52 1.17 -5.40
CA VAL A 138 2.73 0.23 -4.58
C VAL A 138 1.53 -0.30 -5.37
N ASP A 139 0.81 0.56 -6.10
CA ASP A 139 -0.31 0.15 -6.95
C ASP A 139 0.13 -0.85 -8.04
N ILE A 140 1.24 -0.59 -8.74
CA ILE A 140 1.80 -1.51 -9.75
C ILE A 140 2.16 -2.85 -9.10
N VAL A 141 2.87 -2.80 -7.98
CA VAL A 141 3.35 -3.99 -7.31
C VAL A 141 2.18 -4.83 -6.77
N LEU A 142 1.13 -4.21 -6.24
CA LEU A 142 -0.07 -4.90 -5.76
C LEU A 142 -0.92 -5.48 -6.89
N ALA A 143 -0.83 -4.93 -8.10
CA ALA A 143 -1.59 -5.41 -9.26
C ALA A 143 -1.15 -6.81 -9.75
N TYR A 144 0.05 -7.27 -9.39
CA TYR A 144 0.48 -8.64 -9.68
C TYR A 144 -0.39 -9.68 -8.94
N GLU A 145 -0.86 -10.69 -9.67
CA GLU A 145 -1.69 -11.77 -9.11
C GLU A 145 -0.90 -12.63 -8.11
N THR A 146 0.34 -12.99 -8.46
CA THR A 146 1.17 -13.88 -7.65
C THR A 146 2.40 -13.18 -7.08
N GLU A 147 2.89 -13.68 -5.94
CA GLU A 147 4.18 -13.23 -5.37
C GLU A 147 5.36 -13.52 -6.30
N PHE A 148 5.29 -14.63 -7.04
CA PHE A 148 6.33 -15.02 -7.98
C PHE A 148 6.46 -14.00 -9.11
N ASP A 149 5.34 -13.59 -9.71
CA ASP A 149 5.34 -12.60 -10.80
C ASP A 149 5.86 -11.25 -10.31
N ALA A 150 5.36 -10.79 -9.15
CA ALA A 150 5.82 -9.55 -8.53
C ALA A 150 7.33 -9.59 -8.27
N THR A 151 7.82 -10.65 -7.64
CA THR A 151 9.24 -10.82 -7.30
C THR A 151 10.09 -10.85 -8.56
N HIS A 152 9.72 -11.66 -9.56
CA HIS A 152 10.46 -11.79 -10.81
C HIS A 152 10.59 -10.43 -11.52
N ARG A 153 9.51 -9.63 -11.54
CA ARG A 153 9.50 -8.33 -12.21
C ARG A 153 10.29 -7.27 -11.47
N ILE A 154 10.18 -7.24 -10.15
CA ILE A 154 11.01 -6.35 -9.33
C ILE A 154 12.48 -6.74 -9.40
N SER A 155 12.82 -8.03 -9.43
CA SER A 155 14.20 -8.48 -9.66
C SER A 155 14.74 -8.02 -11.02
N SER A 156 13.90 -7.99 -12.06
CA SER A 156 14.27 -7.44 -13.37
C SER A 156 14.53 -5.92 -13.30
N ALA A 157 13.69 -5.17 -12.60
CA ALA A 157 13.90 -3.74 -12.36
C ALA A 157 15.16 -3.49 -11.52
N LEU A 158 15.37 -4.24 -10.44
CA LEU A 158 16.56 -4.13 -9.59
C LEU A 158 17.85 -4.43 -10.34
N SER A 159 17.83 -5.43 -11.23
CA SER A 159 19.00 -5.80 -12.04
C SER A 159 19.39 -4.73 -13.06
N SER A 160 18.43 -3.89 -13.48
CA SER A 160 18.67 -2.77 -14.39
C SER A 160 19.21 -1.51 -13.70
N LEU A 161 18.88 -1.34 -12.42
CA LEU A 161 19.43 -0.27 -11.60
C LEU A 161 20.89 -0.59 -11.32
N SER A 162 21.79 0.30 -11.69
CA SER A 162 23.22 0.09 -11.46
C SER A 162 23.54 -0.02 -9.95
N MET A 163 24.68 -0.60 -9.60
CA MET A 163 25.14 -0.70 -8.20
C MET A 163 25.23 0.65 -7.47
N SER A 164 25.24 1.79 -8.18
CA SER A 164 25.25 3.13 -7.59
C SER A 164 23.85 3.66 -7.23
N GLU A 165 22.77 3.03 -7.70
CA GLU A 165 21.37 3.42 -7.49
C GLU A 165 20.74 2.74 -6.26
N VAL A 166 21.53 2.54 -5.20
CA VAL A 166 21.10 1.90 -3.94
C VAL A 166 19.80 2.52 -3.38
N PRO A 167 19.59 3.86 -3.42
CA PRO A 167 18.34 4.43 -2.92
C PRO A 167 17.10 4.05 -3.75
N ALA A 168 17.20 4.03 -5.09
CA ALA A 168 16.10 3.60 -5.95
C ALA A 168 15.76 2.11 -5.76
N ALA A 169 16.79 1.26 -5.62
CA ALA A 169 16.61 -0.15 -5.29
C ALA A 169 15.86 -0.34 -3.95
N LYS A 170 16.22 0.44 -2.92
CA LYS A 170 15.51 0.44 -1.63
C LYS A 170 14.05 0.82 -1.76
N VAL A 171 13.73 1.82 -2.60
CA VAL A 171 12.34 2.21 -2.85
C VAL A 171 11.55 1.05 -3.49
N LEU A 172 12.11 0.36 -4.49
CA LEU A 172 11.46 -0.81 -5.09
C LEU A 172 11.26 -1.94 -4.07
N SER A 173 12.28 -2.24 -3.25
CA SER A 173 12.16 -3.24 -2.19
C SER A 173 11.11 -2.85 -1.13
N ALA A 174 11.02 -1.58 -0.78
CA ALA A 174 10.00 -1.07 0.12
C ALA A 174 8.60 -1.18 -0.50
N ALA A 175 8.44 -0.89 -1.79
CA ALA A 175 7.18 -1.10 -2.50
C ALA A 175 6.79 -2.59 -2.55
N MET A 176 7.75 -3.50 -2.74
CA MET A 176 7.51 -4.95 -2.62
C MET A 176 7.05 -5.35 -1.23
N SER A 177 7.65 -4.76 -0.20
CA SER A 177 7.29 -5.02 1.19
C SER A 177 5.87 -4.56 1.52
N ALA A 178 5.28 -3.64 0.74
CA ALA A 178 3.86 -3.31 0.84
C ALA A 178 2.94 -4.49 0.47
N ARG A 179 3.37 -5.43 -0.39
CA ARG A 179 2.63 -6.70 -0.59
C ARG A 179 2.69 -7.60 0.62
N TRP A 180 3.81 -7.61 1.33
CA TRP A 180 3.99 -8.44 2.52
C TRP A 180 3.35 -7.82 3.77
N SER A 181 3.20 -6.49 3.79
CA SER A 181 2.55 -5.72 4.87
C SER A 181 1.07 -5.41 4.58
N ALA A 182 0.54 -6.02 3.51
CA ALA A 182 -0.67 -5.86 2.69
C ALA A 182 -1.86 -4.96 3.10
N THR A 183 -1.71 -3.85 3.82
CA THR A 183 -2.82 -2.88 3.91
C THR A 183 -2.66 -1.83 2.83
N SER A 184 -3.11 -2.15 1.62
CA SER A 184 -3.11 -1.21 0.50
C SER A 184 -4.10 -0.06 0.74
N ILE A 185 -3.86 1.09 0.09
CA ILE A 185 -4.80 2.23 0.17
C ILE A 185 -6.18 1.87 -0.40
N ARG A 186 -6.22 0.93 -1.35
CA ARG A 186 -7.45 0.37 -1.91
C ARG A 186 -8.21 -0.44 -0.87
N VAL A 187 -7.55 -1.38 -0.20
CA VAL A 187 -8.17 -2.21 0.86
C VAL A 187 -8.67 -1.33 2.02
N LEU A 188 -7.92 -0.30 2.41
CA LEU A 188 -8.37 0.65 3.42
C LEU A 188 -9.63 1.42 3.00
N ARG A 189 -9.72 1.81 1.73
CA ARG A 189 -10.90 2.49 1.19
C ARG A 189 -12.10 1.55 1.14
N GLU A 190 -11.91 0.31 0.70
CA GLU A 190 -12.94 -0.72 0.70
C GLU A 190 -13.45 -0.99 2.13
N TYR A 191 -12.56 -0.95 3.14
CA TYR A 191 -12.91 -1.06 4.55
C TYR A 191 -13.72 0.15 5.05
N ASP A 192 -13.29 1.38 4.73
CA ASP A 192 -14.05 2.59 5.09
C ASP A 192 -15.46 2.56 4.45
N GLU A 193 -15.55 2.18 3.18
CA GLU A 193 -16.82 2.04 2.46
C GLU A 193 -17.71 0.97 3.11
N LEU A 194 -17.14 -0.13 3.61
CA LEU A 194 -17.87 -1.16 4.33
C LEU A 194 -18.45 -0.64 5.65
N ILE A 195 -17.66 0.11 6.43
CA ILE A 195 -18.11 0.78 7.66
C ILE A 195 -19.29 1.71 7.38
N GLU A 196 -19.21 2.51 6.32
CA GLU A 196 -20.24 3.49 5.99
C GLU A 196 -21.52 2.86 5.42
N ARG A 197 -21.40 1.85 4.54
CA ARG A 197 -22.54 1.30 3.82
C ARG A 197 -23.24 0.16 4.55
N GLN A 198 -22.54 -0.59 5.40
CA GLN A 198 -23.08 -1.78 6.05
C GLN A 198 -22.76 -1.85 7.55
N PRO A 199 -22.97 -0.78 8.35
CA PRO A 199 -22.52 -0.70 9.74
C PRO A 199 -23.19 -1.69 10.70
N GLU A 200 -24.25 -2.38 10.28
CA GLU A 200 -24.97 -3.39 11.07
C GLU A 200 -24.70 -4.83 10.59
N ASN A 201 -23.89 -5.03 9.55
CA ASN A 201 -23.67 -6.34 8.93
C ASN A 201 -22.38 -7.01 9.43
N GLU A 202 -22.41 -7.52 10.66
CA GLU A 202 -21.27 -8.24 11.28
C GLU A 202 -20.67 -9.34 10.39
N PRO A 203 -21.45 -10.22 9.71
CA PRO A 203 -20.90 -11.21 8.79
C PRO A 203 -20.06 -10.62 7.64
N ALA A 204 -20.42 -9.43 7.14
CA ALA A 204 -19.63 -8.77 6.10
C ALA A 204 -18.27 -8.30 6.63
N PHE A 205 -18.22 -7.80 7.87
CA PHE A 205 -16.95 -7.47 8.53
C PHE A 205 -16.12 -8.71 8.81
N GLN A 206 -16.74 -9.80 9.29
CA GLN A 206 -16.06 -11.08 9.48
C GLN A 206 -15.41 -11.56 8.19
N HIS A 207 -16.15 -11.54 7.07
CA HIS A 207 -15.65 -11.94 5.77
C HIS A 207 -14.48 -11.05 5.31
N PHE A 208 -14.64 -9.73 5.40
CA PHE A 208 -13.63 -8.78 4.96
C PHE A 208 -12.34 -8.88 5.78
N LEU A 209 -12.44 -8.98 7.11
CA LEU A 209 -11.29 -9.11 8.01
C LEU A 209 -10.61 -10.48 7.89
N THR A 210 -11.34 -11.53 7.48
CA THR A 210 -10.75 -12.83 7.11
C THR A 210 -9.90 -12.73 5.84
N GLN A 211 -10.32 -11.93 4.86
CA GLN A 211 -9.57 -11.69 3.63
C GLN A 211 -8.40 -10.70 3.83
N HIS A 212 -8.50 -9.83 4.82
CA HIS A 212 -7.53 -8.76 5.11
C HIS A 212 -7.12 -8.72 6.59
N PRO A 213 -6.58 -9.81 7.16
CA PRO A 213 -6.28 -9.92 8.60
C PRO A 213 -5.22 -8.94 9.10
N GLN A 214 -4.39 -8.40 8.21
CA GLN A 214 -3.43 -7.33 8.50
C GLN A 214 -4.07 -6.05 9.06
N ILE A 215 -5.38 -5.86 8.84
CA ILE A 215 -6.16 -4.77 9.44
C ILE A 215 -6.34 -5.00 10.95
N LEU A 216 -6.53 -6.25 11.37
CA LEU A 216 -6.63 -6.63 12.78
C LEU A 216 -5.26 -6.47 13.47
N ASP A 217 -4.22 -7.04 12.84
CA ASP A 217 -2.85 -6.92 13.30
C ASP A 217 -1.85 -7.01 12.14
N PRO A 218 -1.01 -5.99 11.88
CA PRO A 218 -0.05 -6.01 10.78
C PRO A 218 1.10 -7.01 11.01
N PHE A 219 1.27 -7.53 12.23
CA PHE A 219 2.27 -8.55 12.55
C PHE A 219 1.68 -9.96 12.57
N ALA A 220 0.42 -10.14 12.18
CA ALA A 220 -0.18 -11.46 12.09
C ALA A 220 0.57 -12.33 11.06
N VAL A 221 1.02 -13.50 11.50
CA VAL A 221 1.65 -14.52 10.65
C VAL A 221 0.76 -15.74 10.42
N GLN A 222 -0.17 -16.00 11.34
CA GLN A 222 -1.20 -17.02 11.21
C GLN A 222 -2.51 -16.49 11.78
N VAL A 223 -3.62 -16.85 11.12
CA VAL A 223 -4.95 -16.34 11.41
C VAL A 223 -5.89 -17.55 11.40
N TRP A 224 -6.63 -17.73 12.49
CA TRP A 224 -7.71 -18.69 12.59
C TRP A 224 -9.02 -17.91 12.70
N PRO A 225 -9.79 -17.78 11.60
CA PRO A 225 -11.12 -17.17 11.65
C PRO A 225 -12.11 -18.20 12.23
N GLN A 226 -12.90 -17.78 13.22
CA GLN A 226 -13.94 -18.59 13.87
C GLN A 226 -13.50 -20.03 14.23
N PRO A 227 -12.37 -20.22 14.93
CA PRO A 227 -11.88 -21.55 15.26
C PRO A 227 -12.84 -22.24 16.22
N ASN A 228 -13.13 -23.51 15.93
CA ASN A 228 -13.95 -24.33 16.80
C ASN A 228 -13.15 -24.77 18.04
N LEU A 229 -13.51 -24.25 19.22
CA LEU A 229 -12.89 -24.57 20.49
C LEU A 229 -13.56 -25.78 21.20
N TYR A 230 -13.80 -26.88 20.47
CA TYR A 230 -14.31 -28.16 20.98
C TYR A 230 -15.43 -28.03 22.03
N GLY A 231 -16.52 -27.35 21.67
CA GLY A 231 -17.74 -27.22 22.48
C GLY A 231 -17.88 -25.94 23.30
N ALA A 232 -16.87 -25.08 23.33
CA ALA A 232 -17.03 -23.67 23.72
C ALA A 232 -17.55 -22.82 22.55
N LYS A 233 -18.09 -21.63 22.84
CA LYS A 233 -18.32 -20.59 21.81
C LYS A 233 -17.00 -20.32 21.07
N ALA A 234 -17.08 -19.99 19.78
CA ALA A 234 -15.91 -19.72 18.93
C ALA A 234 -15.60 -18.21 18.96
N PRO A 235 -14.36 -17.80 19.25
CA PRO A 235 -13.95 -16.41 19.03
C PRO A 235 -14.04 -16.07 17.55
N ASP A 236 -14.24 -14.80 17.22
CA ASP A 236 -14.24 -14.38 15.81
C ASP A 236 -12.88 -14.57 15.14
N PHE A 237 -11.78 -14.28 15.87
CA PHE A 237 -10.43 -14.57 15.40
C PHE A 237 -9.48 -14.97 16.54
N ILE A 238 -8.54 -15.85 16.21
CA ILE A 238 -7.28 -16.01 16.94
C ILE A 238 -6.15 -15.72 15.96
N LEU A 239 -5.17 -14.92 16.36
CA LEU A 239 -3.99 -14.60 15.57
C LEU A 239 -2.72 -15.05 16.30
N ARG A 240 -1.72 -15.52 15.56
CA ARG A 240 -0.33 -15.61 16.01
C ARG A 240 0.47 -14.50 15.35
N ARG A 241 1.25 -13.75 16.13
CA ARG A 241 2.10 -12.66 15.65
C ARG A 241 3.51 -13.14 15.32
N ALA A 242 4.28 -12.31 14.62
CA ALA A 242 5.66 -12.59 14.21
C ALA A 242 6.64 -12.81 15.37
N ASP A 243 6.30 -12.36 16.58
CA ASP A 243 7.05 -12.57 17.82
C ASP A 243 6.54 -13.78 18.63
N ASP A 244 5.74 -14.65 18.02
CA ASP A 244 5.07 -15.81 18.63
C ASP A 244 4.08 -15.47 19.76
N THR A 245 3.70 -14.21 19.94
CA THR A 245 2.58 -13.84 20.82
C THR A 245 1.23 -14.10 20.14
N TYR A 246 0.19 -14.30 20.94
CA TYR A 246 -1.17 -14.55 20.44
C TYR A 246 -2.11 -13.39 20.73
N LEU A 247 -3.11 -13.22 19.86
CA LEU A 247 -4.19 -12.24 20.02
C LEU A 247 -5.54 -12.94 19.80
N VAL A 248 -6.44 -12.87 20.77
CA VAL A 248 -7.83 -13.35 20.64
C VAL A 248 -8.74 -12.15 20.46
N ILE A 249 -9.63 -12.23 19.48
CA ILE A 249 -10.45 -11.09 19.03
C ILE A 249 -11.91 -11.50 19.00
N GLU A 250 -12.75 -10.65 19.57
CA GLU A 250 -14.21 -10.62 19.33
C GLU A 250 -14.56 -9.32 18.60
N ILE A 251 -15.41 -9.41 17.59
CA ILE A 251 -15.92 -8.26 16.85
C ILE A 251 -17.42 -8.10 17.10
N GLU A 252 -17.86 -6.85 17.02
CA GLU A 252 -19.24 -6.42 17.12
C GLU A 252 -19.54 -5.45 15.96
N CYS A 253 -20.78 -5.04 15.74
CA CYS A 253 -21.09 -4.09 14.66
C CYS A 253 -20.52 -2.67 14.89
N PRO A 254 -20.06 -1.95 13.85
CA PRO A 254 -19.71 -0.52 13.92
C PRO A 254 -20.85 0.40 14.39
N SER A 255 -22.11 0.04 14.15
CA SER A 255 -23.26 0.83 14.62
C SER A 255 -23.49 0.75 16.13
N LYS A 256 -22.90 -0.23 16.83
CA LYS A 256 -23.10 -0.43 18.26
C LYS A 256 -22.43 0.67 19.07
N LYS A 257 -23.08 1.06 20.17
CA LYS A 257 -22.52 2.07 21.08
C LYS A 257 -21.41 1.42 21.89
N MET A 258 -20.26 2.09 22.03
CA MET A 258 -19.18 1.60 22.88
C MET A 258 -19.37 2.01 24.35
N VAL A 259 -19.76 3.27 24.57
CA VAL A 259 -19.92 3.88 25.89
C VAL A 259 -21.28 4.53 25.98
N THR A 260 -22.01 4.22 27.05
CA THR A 260 -23.33 4.79 27.35
C THR A 260 -23.25 6.27 27.73
N GLY A 261 -24.40 6.95 27.80
CA GLY A 261 -24.47 8.32 28.30
C GLY A 261 -24.06 8.47 29.77
N GLY A 262 -24.11 7.38 30.55
CA GLY A 262 -23.64 7.32 31.94
C GLY A 262 -22.13 7.12 32.08
N LEU A 263 -21.36 7.24 30.99
CA LEU A 263 -19.91 7.03 30.96
C LEU A 263 -19.46 5.62 31.38
N GLN A 264 -20.33 4.63 31.19
CA GLN A 264 -20.04 3.20 31.40
C GLN A 264 -19.96 2.46 30.06
N PRO A 265 -19.22 1.35 29.95
CA PRO A 265 -19.28 0.46 28.79
C PRO A 265 -20.73 0.10 28.45
N SER A 266 -21.05 -0.05 27.17
CA SER A 266 -22.36 -0.54 26.75
C SER A 266 -22.53 -2.02 27.09
N ALA A 267 -23.78 -2.49 27.05
CA ALA A 267 -24.09 -3.90 27.24
C ALA A 267 -23.39 -4.78 26.20
N ASP A 268 -23.32 -4.33 24.94
CA ASP A 268 -22.59 -5.03 23.86
C ASP A 268 -21.10 -5.16 24.19
N VAL A 269 -20.45 -4.05 24.59
CA VAL A 269 -19.02 -4.09 24.98
C VAL A 269 -18.79 -4.97 26.20
N THR A 270 -19.64 -4.89 27.22
CA THR A 270 -19.53 -5.75 28.41
C THR A 270 -19.68 -7.23 28.05
N HIS A 271 -20.62 -7.56 27.17
CA HIS A 271 -20.82 -8.93 26.70
C HIS A 271 -19.61 -9.44 25.91
N ALA A 272 -19.09 -8.65 24.95
CA ALA A 272 -17.91 -9.01 24.16
C ALA A 272 -16.65 -9.19 25.03
N ILE A 273 -16.43 -8.32 26.03
CA ILE A 273 -15.33 -8.49 27.01
C ILE A 273 -15.46 -9.82 27.75
N SER A 274 -16.69 -10.17 28.19
CA SER A 274 -16.94 -11.45 28.85
C SER A 274 -16.62 -12.62 27.93
N GLN A 275 -17.06 -12.59 26.67
CA GLN A 275 -16.79 -13.64 25.70
C GLN A 275 -15.29 -13.86 25.50
N VAL A 276 -14.53 -12.79 25.25
CA VAL A 276 -13.09 -12.88 25.01
C VAL A 276 -12.33 -13.38 26.25
N THR A 277 -12.77 -12.99 27.44
CA THR A 277 -12.21 -13.47 28.71
C THR A 277 -12.54 -14.95 28.94
N ASP A 278 -13.75 -15.39 28.58
CA ASP A 278 -14.15 -16.80 28.67
C ASP A 278 -13.34 -17.67 27.70
N TYR A 279 -13.04 -17.18 26.50
CA TYR A 279 -12.15 -17.86 25.55
C TYR A 279 -10.74 -18.03 26.12
N ASP A 280 -10.16 -16.96 26.68
CA ASP A 280 -8.84 -17.03 27.32
C ASP A 280 -8.81 -18.08 28.44
N HIS A 281 -9.77 -18.01 29.37
CA HIS A 281 -9.89 -18.98 30.44
C HIS A 281 -10.06 -20.42 29.93
N PHE A 282 -10.83 -20.62 28.86
CA PHE A 282 -11.02 -21.93 28.25
C PHE A 282 -9.73 -22.46 27.63
N LEU A 283 -9.04 -21.61 26.86
CA LEU A 283 -7.78 -21.95 26.21
C LEU A 283 -6.71 -22.28 27.27
N MET A 284 -6.59 -21.48 28.32
CA MET A 284 -5.65 -21.73 29.40
C MET A 284 -5.88 -23.04 30.16
N LYS A 285 -7.14 -23.50 30.28
CA LYS A 285 -7.45 -24.78 30.94
C LYS A 285 -7.11 -26.01 30.09
N LYS A 286 -7.08 -25.90 28.76
CA LYS A 286 -6.84 -27.03 27.83
C LYS A 286 -5.44 -27.02 27.21
N PHE A 287 -4.47 -26.40 27.87
CA PHE A 287 -3.12 -26.14 27.37
C PHE A 287 -2.45 -27.34 26.66
N SER A 288 -2.54 -28.55 27.22
CA SER A 288 -1.92 -29.75 26.65
C SER A 288 -2.47 -30.19 25.29
N GLU A 289 -3.71 -29.80 24.96
CA GLU A 289 -4.32 -30.09 23.65
C GLU A 289 -4.06 -28.95 22.65
N LEU A 290 -3.81 -27.74 23.14
CA LEU A 290 -3.60 -26.55 22.32
C LEU A 290 -2.26 -26.54 21.60
N GLU A 291 -1.17 -27.06 22.17
CA GLU A 291 0.15 -27.05 21.51
C GLU A 291 0.15 -27.71 20.12
N ARG A 292 -0.78 -28.65 19.87
CA ARG A 292 -0.93 -29.30 18.56
C ARG A 292 -1.53 -28.38 17.49
N HIS A 293 -2.32 -27.39 17.90
CA HIS A 293 -3.05 -26.48 17.02
C HIS A 293 -2.49 -25.04 17.06
N PHE A 294 -1.89 -24.65 18.18
CA PHE A 294 -1.32 -23.34 18.48
C PHE A 294 0.09 -23.53 19.05
N PRO A 295 1.14 -23.57 18.20
CA PRO A 295 2.51 -23.82 18.65
C PRO A 295 3.01 -22.68 19.56
N ASN A 296 3.76 -23.03 20.62
CA ASN A 296 4.30 -22.07 21.59
C ASN A 296 3.21 -21.19 22.24
N TRP A 297 2.00 -21.72 22.46
CA TRP A 297 0.91 -20.96 23.07
C TRP A 297 1.34 -20.36 24.41
N ASN A 298 1.04 -19.08 24.58
CA ASN A 298 1.24 -18.29 25.79
C ASN A 298 -0.05 -17.53 26.11
N THR A 299 -0.05 -16.77 27.20
CA THR A 299 -1.19 -15.90 27.53
C THR A 299 -1.41 -14.91 26.39
N PRO A 300 -2.55 -14.96 25.69
CA PRO A 300 -2.81 -14.09 24.56
C PRO A 300 -3.16 -12.67 25.03
N ASP A 301 -2.87 -11.69 24.18
CA ASP A 301 -3.54 -10.41 24.26
C ASP A 301 -5.02 -10.57 23.88
N LEU A 302 -5.87 -9.72 24.43
CA LEU A 302 -7.32 -9.76 24.22
C LEU A 302 -7.81 -8.46 23.59
N LEU A 303 -8.58 -8.56 22.51
CA LEU A 303 -9.11 -7.41 21.77
C LEU A 303 -10.62 -7.55 21.52
N VAL A 304 -11.34 -6.47 21.76
CA VAL A 304 -12.73 -6.29 21.35
C VAL A 304 -12.79 -5.13 20.35
N VAL A 305 -13.39 -5.39 19.20
CA VAL A 305 -13.62 -4.36 18.16
C VAL A 305 -15.10 -4.07 18.10
N CYS A 306 -15.52 -2.89 18.50
CA CYS A 306 -16.94 -2.53 18.61
C CYS A 306 -17.13 -1.04 18.34
N GLY A 307 -18.16 -0.68 17.58
CA GLY A 307 -18.53 0.72 17.41
C GLY A 307 -17.49 1.58 16.68
N ILE A 308 -17.64 2.90 16.83
CA ILE A 308 -16.83 3.92 16.17
C ILE A 308 -16.35 4.96 17.21
N GLU A 309 -15.03 5.16 17.34
CA GLU A 309 -14.44 6.03 18.36
C GLU A 309 -14.55 7.53 18.03
N LYS A 310 -14.61 7.90 16.74
CA LYS A 310 -14.85 9.30 16.31
C LYS A 310 -16.20 9.83 16.79
N ASP A 311 -17.19 8.96 17.04
CA ASP A 311 -18.53 9.35 17.47
C ASP A 311 -18.65 9.54 19.00
N LEU A 312 -17.59 9.22 19.75
CA LEU A 312 -17.55 9.40 21.20
C LEU A 312 -17.29 10.87 21.57
N SER A 313 -18.07 11.39 22.52
CA SER A 313 -17.76 12.65 23.20
C SER A 313 -16.43 12.57 23.96
N GLY A 314 -15.84 13.72 24.31
CA GLY A 314 -14.58 13.77 25.08
C GLY A 314 -14.64 12.98 26.40
N GLN A 315 -15.77 13.05 27.12
CA GLN A 315 -15.96 12.28 28.35
C GLN A 315 -16.08 10.78 28.09
N GLN A 316 -16.80 10.37 27.04
CA GLN A 316 -16.92 8.95 26.67
C GLN A 316 -15.58 8.37 26.20
N ARG A 317 -14.79 9.15 25.45
CA ARG A 317 -13.43 8.75 25.05
C ARG A 317 -12.52 8.56 26.27
N GLN A 318 -12.59 9.46 27.25
CA GLN A 318 -11.86 9.29 28.51
C GLN A 318 -12.31 8.03 29.28
N ALA A 319 -13.61 7.73 29.28
CA ALA A 319 -14.13 6.52 29.90
C ALA A 319 -13.61 5.24 29.22
N LEU A 320 -13.61 5.21 27.88
CA LEU A 320 -13.01 4.10 27.10
C LEU A 320 -11.51 3.94 27.37
N GLN A 321 -10.76 5.05 27.46
CA GLN A 321 -9.34 5.01 27.81
C GLN A 321 -9.11 4.47 29.22
N ASN A 322 -9.96 4.83 30.18
CA ASN A 322 -9.89 4.30 31.54
C ASN A 322 -10.21 2.80 31.57
N LEU A 323 -11.22 2.35 30.81
CA LEU A 323 -11.53 0.93 30.64
C LEU A 323 -10.31 0.14 30.15
N ASN A 324 -9.67 0.63 29.09
CA ASN A 324 -8.48 0.01 28.49
C ASN A 324 -7.22 0.03 29.37
N ARG A 325 -7.21 0.83 30.45
CA ARG A 325 -6.10 0.84 31.44
C ARG A 325 -6.29 -0.19 32.54
N VAL A 326 -7.54 -0.49 32.90
CA VAL A 326 -7.88 -1.32 34.05
C VAL A 326 -8.05 -2.78 33.65
N HIS A 327 -8.55 -3.04 32.45
CA HIS A 327 -8.78 -4.40 31.95
C HIS A 327 -7.57 -4.92 31.17
N HIS A 328 -7.37 -6.24 31.25
CA HIS A 328 -6.44 -6.96 30.38
C HIS A 328 -6.95 -7.07 28.92
N VAL A 329 -8.21 -6.67 28.68
CA VAL A 329 -8.85 -6.61 27.37
C VAL A 329 -8.79 -5.19 26.85
N ARG A 330 -8.35 -5.05 25.59
CA ARG A 330 -8.38 -3.78 24.87
C ARG A 330 -9.67 -3.67 24.07
N VAL A 331 -10.41 -2.58 24.23
CA VAL A 331 -11.61 -2.26 23.45
C VAL A 331 -11.31 -1.10 22.51
N VAL A 332 -11.58 -1.28 21.22
CA VAL A 332 -11.32 -0.28 20.18
C VAL A 332 -12.48 -0.20 19.19
N GLY A 333 -12.57 0.92 18.46
CA GLY A 333 -13.51 1.09 17.35
C GLY A 333 -12.98 0.52 16.03
N PHE A 334 -13.87 0.39 15.05
CA PHE A 334 -13.49 0.00 13.68
C PHE A 334 -12.59 1.05 13.01
N ASP A 335 -12.87 2.33 13.27
CA ASP A 335 -12.07 3.45 12.78
C ASP A 335 -10.65 3.46 13.39
N TRP A 336 -10.47 2.91 14.58
CA TRP A 336 -9.15 2.72 15.19
C TRP A 336 -8.29 1.72 14.41
N LEU A 337 -8.88 0.60 13.96
CA LEU A 337 -8.17 -0.38 13.12
C LEU A 337 -7.70 0.26 11.81
N ALA A 338 -8.58 1.01 11.14
CA ALA A 338 -8.25 1.72 9.91
C ALA A 338 -7.14 2.76 10.14
N HIS A 339 -7.20 3.53 11.23
CA HIS A 339 -6.17 4.51 11.58
C HIS A 339 -4.82 3.84 11.86
N ARG A 340 -4.80 2.76 12.65
CA ARG A 340 -3.59 1.98 12.94
C ARG A 340 -2.98 1.41 11.66
N ALA A 341 -3.78 0.80 10.80
CA ALA A 341 -3.29 0.20 9.56
C ALA A 341 -2.71 1.26 8.60
N ARG A 342 -3.32 2.46 8.51
CA ARG A 342 -2.74 3.61 7.80
C ARG A 342 -1.40 4.05 8.38
N ALA A 343 -1.32 4.20 9.71
CA ALA A 343 -0.10 4.63 10.38
C ALA A 343 1.04 3.62 10.18
N VAL A 344 0.74 2.32 10.30
CA VAL A 344 1.71 1.25 10.07
C VAL A 344 2.19 1.26 8.62
N SER A 345 1.26 1.34 7.65
CA SER A 345 1.60 1.47 6.24
C SER A 345 2.55 2.66 6.02
N ALA A 346 2.19 3.86 6.50
CA ALA A 346 3.04 5.05 6.38
C ALA A 346 4.43 4.89 7.02
N ASN A 347 4.52 4.25 8.19
CA ASN A 347 5.77 4.12 8.94
C ASN A 347 6.70 3.02 8.42
N VAL A 348 6.14 1.88 7.96
CA VAL A 348 6.90 0.81 7.31
C VAL A 348 7.57 1.33 6.04
N ILE A 349 6.88 2.20 5.30
CA ILE A 349 7.40 2.85 4.08
C ILE A 349 8.62 3.73 4.38
N LEU A 350 8.64 4.45 5.50
CA LEU A 350 9.72 5.37 5.84
C LEU A 350 11.02 4.66 6.24
N GLY A 351 10.94 3.39 6.67
CA GLY A 351 12.10 2.51 6.89
C GLY A 351 13.15 3.04 7.88
N LYS A 352 12.82 4.07 8.68
CA LYS A 352 13.71 4.72 9.62
C LYS A 352 13.10 4.67 11.02
N VAL A 353 13.78 3.95 11.91
CA VAL A 353 13.64 4.18 13.35
C VAL A 353 14.49 5.39 13.68
N GLU A 354 13.85 6.53 13.93
CA GLU A 354 14.56 7.72 14.42
C GLU A 354 14.84 7.58 15.91
N VAL A 355 16.12 7.53 16.28
CA VAL A 355 16.55 7.65 17.67
C VAL A 355 16.64 9.12 18.00
N LEU A 356 15.59 9.67 18.60
CA LEU A 356 15.57 11.05 19.06
C LEU A 356 16.44 11.19 20.32
N GLU A 357 17.41 12.10 20.31
CA GLU A 357 18.20 12.43 21.50
C GLU A 357 17.31 13.05 22.60
N LYS A 358 17.76 12.92 23.85
CA LYS A 358 17.05 13.27 25.11
C LYS A 358 15.91 14.29 24.94
N LEU A 359 14.67 13.79 24.96
CA LEU A 359 13.48 14.60 25.16
C LEU A 359 13.47 15.14 26.59
N ARG A 360 13.71 16.44 26.77
CA ARG A 360 13.44 17.12 28.04
C ARG A 360 11.98 17.55 28.05
N LEU A 361 11.16 16.87 28.86
CA LEU A 361 9.84 17.37 29.22
C LEU A 361 10.04 18.50 30.25
N THR A 362 9.81 19.74 29.86
CA THR A 362 9.82 20.92 30.75
C THR A 362 8.43 21.21 31.29
#